data_AF-A0A3P7L5H1-F1
#
_entry.id   AF-A0A3P7L5H1-F1
#
_cell.length_a   1.000
_cell.length_b   1.000
_cell.length_c   1.000
_cell.angle_alpha   90.00
_cell.angle_beta   90.00
_cell.angle_gamma   90.00
#
_symmetry.space_group_name_H-M   'P 1'
#
loop_
_entity.id
_entity.type
_entity.pdbx_description
1 polymer ?
#
loop_
_entity_poly.entity_id
_entity_poly.type
_entity_poly.pdbx_seq_one_letter_code
_entity_poly.pdbx_strand_id
1 'polypeptide(L)'
;MPTRSAPEDPNRRTTEIRHALPYIKDVSEATERTTASLGVGIAHRAKATMRSRVMIIKDRLTQNEQSGVLYRIPCLSCPRTYTDQTERILGSRIRKHKLAVRRGDE
;
A
#
# COMPACT_ATOMS: atom_id res chain seq x y z
N MET A 1 31.28 42.05 -35.27
CA MET A 1 30.26 42.11 -34.21
C MET A 1 30.22 40.76 -33.51
N PRO A 2 30.81 40.59 -32.31
CA PRO A 2 30.70 39.33 -31.59
C PRO A 2 29.32 39.27 -30.94
N THR A 3 28.51 38.28 -31.33
CA THR A 3 27.23 37.98 -30.71
C THR A 3 27.47 37.54 -29.27
N ARG A 4 27.02 38.38 -28.33
CA ARG A 4 27.03 38.12 -26.88
C ARG A 4 26.09 36.94 -26.62
N SER A 5 26.65 35.73 -26.48
CA SER A 5 25.89 34.56 -26.03
C SER A 5 25.32 34.85 -24.64
N ALA A 6 24.04 34.54 -24.46
CA ALA A 6 23.31 34.74 -23.21
C ALA A 6 24.00 33.97 -22.07
N PRO A 7 23.96 34.49 -20.82
CA PRO A 7 24.49 33.75 -19.68
C PRO A 7 23.69 32.47 -19.49
N GLU A 8 24.37 31.33 -19.34
CA GLU A 8 23.70 30.09 -18.99
C GLU A 8 23.03 30.25 -17.63
N ASP A 9 21.72 30.02 -17.58
CA ASP A 9 20.93 30.12 -16.36
C ASP A 9 21.32 28.98 -15.40
N PRO A 10 21.90 29.28 -14.23
CA PRO A 10 22.32 28.27 -13.24
C PRO A 10 21.12 27.51 -12.62
N ASN A 11 19.89 27.91 -12.91
CA ASN A 11 18.65 27.32 -12.40
C ASN A 11 17.78 26.72 -13.54
N ARG A 12 18.39 26.19 -14.61
CA ARG A 12 17.68 25.28 -15.52
C ARG A 12 17.31 24.02 -14.75
N ARG A 13 16.10 24.00 -14.16
CA ARG A 13 15.54 22.82 -13.48
C ARG A 13 15.22 21.74 -14.53
N THR A 14 16.24 21.04 -15.00
CA THR A 14 16.08 19.72 -15.60
C THR A 14 15.29 18.88 -14.61
N THR A 15 14.24 18.22 -15.08
CA THR A 15 13.47 17.27 -14.28
C THR A 15 14.43 16.16 -13.84
N GLU A 16 15.07 16.33 -12.68
CA GLU A 16 16.01 15.35 -12.13
C GLU A 16 15.24 14.06 -11.87
N ILE A 17 15.50 13.04 -12.68
CA ILE A 17 15.02 11.69 -12.38
C ILE A 17 15.69 11.28 -11.07
N ARG A 18 14.88 11.19 -10.00
CA ARG A 18 15.35 10.86 -8.65
C ARG A 18 15.03 9.41 -8.32
N HIS A 19 16.06 8.62 -8.02
CA HIS A 19 15.90 7.24 -7.57
C HIS A 19 16.03 7.13 -6.06
N ALA A 20 15.24 6.25 -5.45
CA ALA A 20 15.27 6.00 -4.02
C ALA A 20 16.11 4.77 -3.67
N LEU A 21 17.15 4.93 -2.85
CA LEU A 21 18.01 3.84 -2.38
C LEU A 21 18.17 3.89 -0.84
N PRO A 22 18.41 2.77 -0.16
CA PRO A 22 18.79 2.81 1.24
C PRO A 22 20.19 3.40 1.41
N TYR A 23 20.38 4.20 2.46
CA TYR A 23 21.70 4.69 2.83
C TYR A 23 22.56 3.53 3.36
N ILE A 24 23.73 3.36 2.78
CA ILE A 24 24.77 2.42 3.19
C ILE A 24 26.06 3.24 3.22
N LYS A 25 26.66 3.35 4.41
CA LYS A 25 27.89 4.12 4.61
C LYS A 25 28.95 3.72 3.59
N ASP A 26 29.64 4.72 3.04
CA ASP A 26 30.71 4.63 2.04
C ASP A 26 30.23 4.25 0.63
N VAL A 27 29.22 3.39 0.52
CA VAL A 27 28.62 2.98 -0.76
C VAL A 27 27.72 4.08 -1.32
N SER A 28 26.86 4.67 -0.48
CA SER A 28 25.93 5.71 -0.90
C SER A 28 26.64 6.93 -1.46
N GLU A 29 27.72 7.37 -0.81
CA GLU A 29 28.53 8.51 -1.22
C GLU A 29 29.26 8.24 -2.54
N ALA A 30 29.82 7.04 -2.71
CA ALA A 30 30.44 6.64 -3.98
C ALA A 30 29.41 6.58 -5.13
N THR A 31 28.20 6.10 -4.82
CA THR A 31 27.11 6.00 -5.80
C THR A 31 26.59 7.38 -6.20
N GLU A 32 26.42 8.30 -5.26
CA GLU A 32 26.03 9.69 -5.52
C GLU A 32 27.04 10.41 -6.41
N ARG A 33 28.35 10.27 -6.12
CA ARG A 33 29.39 10.88 -6.97
C ARG A 33 29.34 10.35 -8.41
N THR A 34 29.11 9.05 -8.57
CA THR A 34 29.04 8.40 -9.88
C THR A 34 27.75 8.75 -10.64
N THR A 35 26.64 8.94 -9.94
CA THR A 35 25.34 9.26 -10.56
C THR A 35 25.16 10.76 -10.83
N ALA A 36 25.81 11.62 -10.06
CA ALA A 36 25.85 13.05 -10.29
C ALA A 36 26.47 13.39 -11.66
N SER A 37 27.52 12.70 -12.09
CA SER A 37 28.11 12.89 -13.43
C SER A 37 27.18 12.46 -14.58
N LEU A 38 26.19 11.61 -14.28
CA LEU A 38 25.16 11.15 -15.22
C LEU A 38 23.89 12.01 -15.16
N GLY A 39 23.85 13.05 -14.33
CA GLY A 39 22.67 13.90 -14.14
C GLY A 39 21.51 13.22 -13.40
N VAL A 40 21.79 12.15 -12.63
CA VAL A 40 20.81 11.37 -11.88
C VAL A 40 20.91 11.70 -10.40
N GLY A 41 19.80 12.10 -9.78
CA GLY A 41 19.73 12.35 -8.35
C GLY A 41 19.39 11.08 -7.56
N ILE A 42 20.04 10.86 -6.42
CA ILE A 42 19.68 9.80 -5.47
C ILE A 42 19.03 10.44 -4.24
N ALA A 43 17.90 9.88 -3.81
CA ALA A 43 17.27 10.18 -2.53
C ALA A 43 17.39 8.97 -1.61
N HIS A 44 17.81 9.18 -0.36
CA HIS A 44 17.93 8.07 0.58
C HIS A 44 16.61 7.75 1.27
N ARG A 45 16.18 6.49 1.19
CA ARG A 45 14.98 5.97 1.87
C ARG A 45 15.26 4.59 2.44
N ALA A 46 14.99 4.40 3.73
CA ALA A 46 15.10 3.08 4.36
C ALA A 46 14.14 2.07 3.71
N LYS A 47 14.69 0.93 3.25
CA LYS A 47 13.90 -0.17 2.66
C LYS A 47 13.14 -0.96 3.71
N ALA A 48 13.76 -1.23 4.86
CA ALA A 48 13.17 -1.99 5.96
C ALA A 48 12.87 -1.08 7.16
N THR A 49 11.68 -0.50 7.19
CA THR A 49 11.23 0.31 8.31
C THR A 49 10.71 -0.57 9.46
N MET A 50 10.72 -0.05 10.69
CA MET A 50 10.06 -0.71 11.83
C MET A 50 8.60 -1.03 11.51
N ARG A 51 7.89 -0.11 10.85
CA ARG A 51 6.52 -0.33 10.40
C ARG A 51 6.40 -1.53 9.45
N SER A 52 7.25 -1.63 8.42
CA SER A 52 7.18 -2.75 7.47
C SER A 52 7.54 -4.09 8.12
N ARG A 53 8.41 -4.10 9.15
CA ARG A 53 8.74 -5.31 9.90
C ARG A 53 7.64 -5.71 10.89
N VAL A 54 7.13 -4.76 11.66
CA VAL A 54 6.16 -5.01 12.74
C VAL A 54 4.74 -5.21 12.22
N MET A 55 4.33 -4.54 11.13
CA MET A 55 2.99 -4.74 10.56
C MET A 55 2.81 -6.13 9.95
N ILE A 56 3.88 -6.79 9.49
CA ILE A 56 3.84 -8.18 9.03
C ILE A 56 3.58 -9.13 10.21
N ILE A 57 3.95 -8.76 11.44
CA ILE A 57 3.78 -9.59 12.64
C ILE A 57 2.31 -9.68 13.08
N LYS A 58 1.45 -8.74 12.70
CA LYS A 58 0.03 -8.88 13.00
C LYS A 58 -0.55 -9.96 12.08
N ASP A 59 -0.90 -11.11 12.65
CA ASP A 59 -1.51 -12.21 11.90
C ASP A 59 -2.68 -11.70 11.07
N ARG A 60 -2.67 -12.03 9.77
CA ARG A 60 -3.79 -11.74 8.90
C ARG A 60 -4.97 -12.61 9.34
N LEU A 61 -6.03 -11.97 9.84
CA LEU A 61 -7.27 -12.67 10.18
C LEU A 61 -7.86 -13.33 8.93
N THR A 62 -8.22 -14.60 9.05
CA THR A 62 -8.99 -15.28 8.00
C THR A 62 -10.34 -14.58 7.82
N GLN A 63 -10.98 -14.76 6.66
CA GLN A 63 -12.25 -14.07 6.36
C GLN A 63 -13.31 -14.28 7.45
N ASN A 64 -13.38 -15.49 8.04
CA ASN A 64 -14.34 -15.81 9.10
C ASN A 64 -14.03 -15.12 10.43
N GLU A 65 -12.80 -14.71 10.68
CA GLU A 65 -12.33 -14.08 11.92
C GLU A 65 -12.47 -12.56 11.91
N GLN A 66 -12.76 -11.97 10.74
CA GLN A 66 -12.91 -10.53 10.58
C GLN A 66 -14.20 -10.02 11.23
N SER A 67 -14.13 -8.85 11.87
CA SER A 67 -15.25 -8.06 12.36
C SER A 67 -15.24 -6.67 11.71
N GLY A 68 -16.34 -5.94 11.82
CA GLY A 68 -16.53 -4.62 11.19
C GLY A 68 -16.70 -4.67 9.67
N VAL A 69 -16.80 -5.85 9.07
CA VAL A 69 -16.89 -6.04 7.63
C VAL A 69 -18.34 -6.07 7.14
N LEU A 70 -18.56 -5.56 5.93
CA LEU A 70 -19.81 -5.76 5.18
C LEU A 70 -19.75 -7.11 4.47
N TYR A 71 -20.80 -7.93 4.63
CA TYR A 71 -20.88 -9.26 4.04
C TYR A 71 -22.18 -9.43 3.26
N ARG A 72 -22.15 -10.32 2.26
CA ARG A 72 -23.30 -10.66 1.42
C ARG A 72 -23.50 -12.17 1.37
N ILE A 73 -24.72 -12.64 1.66
CA ILE A 73 -25.12 -14.04 1.55
C ILE A 73 -26.20 -14.14 0.46
N PRO A 74 -25.92 -14.75 -0.69
CA PRO A 74 -26.92 -14.94 -1.73
C PRO A 74 -27.86 -16.10 -1.38
N CYS A 75 -29.16 -15.93 -1.70
CA CYS A 75 -30.08 -17.05 -1.71
C CYS A 75 -29.79 -17.92 -2.95
N LEU A 76 -29.84 -19.25 -2.78
CA LEU A 76 -29.60 -20.20 -3.88
C LEU A 76 -30.83 -20.41 -4.76
N SER A 77 -32.03 -20.18 -4.24
CA SER A 77 -33.31 -20.46 -4.91
C SER A 77 -34.02 -19.22 -5.44
N CYS A 78 -33.53 -18.01 -5.13
CA CYS A 78 -34.13 -16.76 -5.59
C CYS A 78 -33.08 -15.65 -5.71
N PRO A 79 -33.36 -14.55 -6.45
CA PRO A 79 -32.38 -13.48 -6.69
C PRO A 79 -32.12 -12.59 -5.46
N ARG A 80 -32.67 -12.92 -4.29
CA ARG A 80 -32.50 -12.12 -3.07
C ARG A 80 -31.13 -12.37 -2.45
N THR A 81 -30.57 -11.32 -1.86
CA THR A 81 -29.31 -11.38 -1.13
C THR A 81 -29.44 -10.68 0.20
N TYR A 82 -28.99 -11.31 1.28
CA TYR A 82 -28.88 -10.67 2.58
C TYR A 82 -27.53 -9.95 2.67
N THR A 83 -27.55 -8.65 2.92
CA THR A 83 -26.35 -7.82 3.05
C THR A 83 -26.44 -7.04 4.35
N ASP A 84 -25.40 -7.11 5.17
CA ASP A 84 -25.37 -6.45 6.47
C ASP A 84 -23.91 -6.21 6.89
N GLN A 85 -23.71 -5.37 7.90
CA GLN A 85 -22.41 -5.18 8.55
C GLN A 85 -22.39 -5.99 9.86
N THR A 86 -21.26 -6.60 10.17
CA THR A 86 -21.11 -7.35 11.44
C THR A 86 -20.15 -6.66 12.37
N GLU A 87 -20.60 -6.28 13.57
CA GLU A 87 -19.70 -5.86 14.64
C GLU A 87 -18.98 -7.05 15.29
N ARG A 88 -19.56 -8.24 15.19
CA ARG A 88 -18.97 -9.50 15.67
C ARG A 88 -18.16 -10.17 14.57
N ILE A 89 -17.41 -11.20 14.96
CA ILE A 89 -16.69 -12.09 14.03
C ILE A 89 -17.65 -12.67 12.98
N LEU A 90 -17.31 -12.52 11.70
CA LEU A 90 -18.16 -12.88 10.55
C LEU A 90 -18.66 -14.33 10.61
N GLY A 91 -17.78 -15.28 10.97
CA GLY A 91 -18.14 -16.69 11.06
C GLY A 91 -19.29 -16.96 12.06
N SER A 92 -19.36 -16.19 13.15
CA SER A 92 -20.46 -16.30 14.11
C SER A 92 -21.78 -15.77 13.55
N ARG A 93 -21.73 -14.69 12.76
CA ARG A 93 -22.93 -14.11 12.13
C ARG A 93 -23.47 -15.03 11.04
N ILE A 94 -22.59 -15.58 10.19
CA ILE A 94 -22.96 -16.58 9.19
C ILE A 94 -23.58 -17.82 9.84
N ARG A 95 -22.99 -18.32 10.94
CA ARG A 95 -23.54 -19.49 11.65
C ARG A 95 -24.93 -19.23 12.20
N LYS A 96 -25.18 -18.05 12.79
CA LYS A 96 -26.49 -17.65 13.31
C LYS A 96 -27.53 -17.53 12.19
N HIS A 97 -27.19 -16.86 11.09
CA HIS A 97 -28.07 -16.74 9.93
C HIS A 97 -28.44 -18.12 9.38
N LYS A 98 -27.47 -19.01 9.16
CA LYS A 98 -27.74 -20.40 8.75
C LYS A 98 -28.61 -21.20 9.74
N LEU A 99 -28.61 -20.84 11.02
CA LEU A 99 -29.47 -21.47 12.02
C LEU A 99 -30.89 -20.90 11.95
N ALA A 100 -31.04 -19.59 11.79
CA ALA A 100 -32.34 -18.91 11.64
C ALA A 100 -33.07 -19.39 10.38
N VAL A 101 -32.38 -19.44 9.24
CA VAL A 101 -32.91 -20.00 7.98
C VAL A 101 -33.38 -21.45 8.15
N ARG A 102 -32.64 -22.26 8.91
CA ARG A 102 -33.02 -23.67 9.18
C ARG A 102 -34.24 -23.81 10.08
N ARG A 103 -34.49 -22.83 10.95
CA ARG A 103 -35.65 -22.80 11.86
C ARG A 103 -36.89 -22.20 11.20
N GLY A 104 -36.72 -21.47 10.09
CA GLY A 104 -37.79 -20.68 9.48
C GLY A 104 -38.05 -19.36 10.20
N ASP A 105 -37.07 -18.86 10.96
CA ASP A 105 -37.15 -17.58 11.69
C ASP A 105 -36.87 -16.36 10.78
N GLU A 106 -36.66 -16.57 9.48
CA GLU A 106 -36.35 -15.56 8.45
C GLU A 106 -37.29 -15.63 7.24
#